data_AF-A0A2V3UX24-F1
#
_entry.id   AF-A0A2V3UX24-F1
#
_cell.length_a   1.000
_cell.length_b   1.000
_cell.length_c   1.000
_cell.angle_alpha   90.00
_cell.angle_beta   90.00
_cell.angle_gamma   90.00
#
_symmetry.space_group_name_H-M   'P 1'
#
loop_
_entity.id
_entity.type
_entity.pdbx_description
1 polymer ?
#
loop_
_entity_poly.entity_id
_entity_poly.type
_entity_poly.pdbx_seq_one_letter_code
_entity_poly.pdbx_strand_id
1 'polypeptide(L)'
;MDGPSEQPPSEGSGNHQRSERSDGVVAIRLSWLQLCLLTFGFVVLVAGEIAVYDYLSGRTGWPDAYGIECRRRCWPVYLLNSPRLLLNGGVDEIALFAAIWALIIIPALILIPLGKKLRAARRSG
;
A
#
# COMPACT_ATOMS: atom_id res chain seq x y z
N MET A 1 -46.34 19.60 64.44
CA MET A 1 -45.90 18.20 64.38
C MET A 1 -45.28 17.92 63.01
N ASP A 2 -44.28 18.73 62.63
CA ASP A 2 -42.85 18.37 62.56
C ASP A 2 -42.50 16.94 62.07
N GLY A 3 -41.63 16.87 61.04
CA GLY A 3 -41.08 15.65 60.41
C GLY A 3 -39.97 14.96 61.24
N PRO A 4 -38.90 14.37 60.65
CA PRO A 4 -38.59 14.06 59.24
C PRO A 4 -37.93 12.66 59.00
N SER A 5 -37.59 12.38 57.74
CA SER A 5 -36.46 11.57 57.23
C SER A 5 -36.42 10.04 57.43
N GLU A 6 -36.42 9.30 56.31
CA GLU A 6 -35.34 8.33 55.98
C GLU A 6 -35.38 7.94 54.48
N GLN A 7 -34.32 8.30 53.75
CA GLN A 7 -33.95 7.73 52.44
C GLN A 7 -33.10 6.47 52.66
N PRO A 8 -33.21 5.47 51.79
CA PRO A 8 -32.07 4.61 51.46
C PRO A 8 -31.65 4.79 49.98
N PRO A 9 -30.44 4.33 49.63
CA PRO A 9 -29.55 5.03 48.73
C PRO A 9 -29.63 4.56 47.27
N SER A 10 -29.23 5.49 46.40
CA SER A 10 -28.66 5.35 45.06
C SER A 10 -28.34 3.93 44.57
N GLU A 11 -29.21 3.38 43.72
CA GLU A 11 -28.77 2.51 42.63
C GLU A 11 -28.61 3.38 41.39
N GLY A 12 -27.34 3.66 41.08
CA GLY A 12 -26.94 4.19 39.79
C GLY A 12 -27.40 3.23 38.71
N SER A 13 -28.58 3.48 38.15
CA SER A 13 -28.98 2.96 36.85
C SER A 13 -28.13 3.70 35.82
N GLY A 14 -26.85 3.31 35.78
CA GLY A 14 -25.97 3.51 34.66
C GLY A 14 -26.61 2.79 33.50
N ASN A 15 -27.54 3.48 32.85
CA ASN A 15 -28.08 3.12 31.56
C ASN A 15 -26.88 2.66 30.75
N HIS A 16 -26.89 1.37 30.43
CA HIS A 16 -25.99 0.78 29.47
C HIS A 16 -26.22 1.50 28.14
N GLN A 17 -25.62 2.69 27.98
CA GLN A 17 -24.84 3.01 26.81
C GLN A 17 -23.73 1.96 26.75
N ARG A 18 -24.11 0.72 26.43
CA ARG A 18 -23.31 -0.16 25.61
C ARG A 18 -23.26 0.54 24.26
N SER A 19 -22.48 1.62 24.24
CA SER A 19 -21.83 2.16 23.08
C SER A 19 -21.29 0.91 22.41
N GLU A 20 -22.00 0.46 21.37
CA GLU A 20 -21.41 -0.40 20.37
C GLU A 20 -20.11 0.28 20.04
N ARG A 21 -19.04 -0.27 20.62
CA ARG A 21 -17.69 0.00 20.25
C ARG A 21 -17.63 -0.47 18.81
N SER A 22 -18.03 0.43 17.92
CA SER A 22 -17.73 0.40 16.51
C SER A 22 -16.22 0.50 16.47
N ASP A 23 -15.60 -0.66 16.68
CA ASP A 23 -14.17 -0.89 16.71
C ASP A 23 -13.66 -0.54 15.32
N GLY A 24 -13.42 0.75 15.09
CA GLY A 24 -12.33 1.30 14.29
C GLY A 24 -12.08 0.69 12.90
N VAL A 25 -13.01 -0.02 12.29
CA VAL A 25 -12.98 -0.27 10.86
C VAL A 25 -13.44 1.05 10.27
N VAL A 26 -12.47 1.86 9.85
CA VAL A 26 -12.71 3.06 9.05
C VAL A 26 -13.59 2.61 7.88
N ALA A 27 -14.91 2.78 8.00
CA ALA A 27 -15.85 2.54 6.93
C ALA A 27 -15.66 3.70 5.96
N ILE A 28 -14.60 3.61 5.15
CA ILE A 28 -14.36 4.54 4.07
C ILE A 28 -15.57 4.35 3.14
N ARG A 29 -16.56 5.23 3.24
CA ARG A 29 -17.63 5.38 2.24
C ARG A 29 -16.95 5.94 0.98
N LEU A 30 -16.11 5.13 0.33
CA LEU A 30 -15.54 5.45 -0.96
C LEU A 30 -16.73 5.61 -1.90
N SER A 31 -16.95 6.83 -2.36
CA SER A 31 -17.87 7.05 -3.45
C SER A 31 -17.44 6.17 -4.62
N TRP A 32 -18.39 5.56 -5.33
CA TRP A 32 -18.09 4.78 -6.54
C TRP A 32 -17.19 5.56 -7.50
N LEU A 33 -17.37 6.88 -7.55
CA LEU A 33 -16.53 7.79 -8.33
C LEU A 33 -15.06 7.80 -7.87
N GLN A 34 -14.80 7.77 -6.56
CA GLN A 34 -13.44 7.68 -6.01
C GLN A 34 -12.80 6.31 -6.28
N LEU A 35 -13.59 5.23 -6.19
CA LEU A 35 -13.10 3.89 -6.52
C LEU A 35 -12.74 3.79 -8.01
N CYS A 36 -13.58 4.32 -8.90
CA CYS A 36 -13.30 4.40 -10.33
C CYS A 36 -12.04 5.23 -10.62
N LEU A 37 -11.86 6.38 -9.96
CA LEU A 37 -10.67 7.21 -10.13
C LEU A 37 -9.40 6.52 -9.63
N LEU A 38 -9.45 5.85 -8.48
CA LEU A 38 -8.30 5.12 -7.94
C LEU A 38 -7.90 3.95 -8.83
N THR A 39 -8.88 3.17 -9.29
CA THR A 39 -8.64 2.04 -10.19
C THR A 39 -8.13 2.51 -11.54
N PHE A 40 -8.72 3.56 -12.12
CA PHE A 40 -8.25 4.16 -13.36
C PHE A 40 -6.82 4.70 -13.23
N GLY A 41 -6.52 5.46 -12.17
CA GLY A 41 -5.18 5.96 -11.90
C GLY A 41 -4.16 4.82 -11.74
N PHE A 42 -4.53 3.74 -11.06
CA PHE A 42 -3.69 2.55 -10.93
C PHE A 42 -3.44 1.88 -12.29
N VAL A 43 -4.48 1.71 -13.12
CA VAL A 43 -4.34 1.13 -14.45
C VAL A 43 -3.45 1.98 -15.34
N VAL A 44 -3.62 3.31 -15.34
CA VAL A 44 -2.77 4.24 -16.10
C VAL A 44 -1.32 4.16 -15.63
N LEU A 45 -1.08 4.09 -14.32
CA LEU A 45 0.27 3.98 -13.77
C LEU A 45 0.93 2.67 -14.20
N VAL A 46 0.23 1.53 -14.08
CA VAL A 46 0.74 0.22 -14.52
C VAL A 46 0.99 0.21 -16.03
N ALA A 47 0.08 0.76 -16.83
CA ALA A 47 0.24 0.83 -18.28
C ALA A 47 1.44 1.71 -18.67
N GLY A 48 1.63 2.86 -18.01
CA GLY A 48 2.78 3.72 -18.20
C GLY A 48 4.09 3.01 -17.86
N GLU A 49 4.11 2.29 -16.74
CA GLU A 49 5.28 1.50 -16.32
C GLU A 49 5.64 0.42 -17.35
N ILE A 50 4.65 -0.31 -17.87
CA ILE A 50 4.85 -1.32 -18.92
C ILE A 50 5.39 -0.67 -20.20
N ALA A 51 4.86 0.49 -20.59
CA ALA A 51 5.33 1.19 -21.78
C ALA A 51 6.78 1.68 -21.64
N VAL A 52 7.16 2.20 -20.47
CA VAL A 52 8.55 2.59 -20.18
C VAL A 52 9.47 1.38 -20.19
N TYR A 53 9.05 0.27 -19.58
CA TYR A 53 9.80 -0.98 -19.60
C TYR A 53 10.03 -1.47 -21.03
N ASP A 54 8.98 -1.56 -21.85
CA ASP A 54 9.05 -2.05 -23.24
C ASP A 54 9.95 -1.15 -24.11
N TYR A 55 9.83 0.16 -23.95
CA TYR A 55 10.65 1.13 -24.66
C TYR A 55 12.14 1.01 -24.30
N LEU A 56 12.46 0.92 -23.01
CA LEU A 56 13.84 0.79 -22.55
C LEU A 56 14.42 -0.61 -22.80
N SER A 57 13.60 -1.66 -22.73
CA SER A 57 14.02 -3.02 -23.05
C SER A 57 14.38 -3.14 -24.52
N GLY A 58 13.59 -2.53 -25.41
CA GLY A 58 13.90 -2.47 -26.83
C GLY A 58 15.22 -1.76 -27.15
N ARG A 59 15.58 -0.71 -26.39
CA ARG A 59 16.85 0.02 -26.59
C ARG A 59 18.08 -0.68 -26.00
N THR A 60 17.92 -1.33 -24.85
CA THR A 60 19.01 -2.02 -24.16
C THR A 60 19.20 -3.46 -24.63
N GLY A 61 18.25 -3.99 -25.41
CA GLY A 61 18.20 -5.42 -25.77
C GLY A 61 17.84 -6.31 -24.58
N TRP A 62 17.38 -5.74 -23.47
CA TRP A 62 16.93 -6.50 -22.31
C TRP A 62 15.67 -7.31 -22.66
N PRO A 63 15.51 -8.54 -22.14
CA PRO A 63 16.44 -9.31 -21.31
C PRO A 63 17.43 -10.19 -22.11
N ASP A 64 17.22 -10.32 -23.42
CA ASP A 64 17.89 -11.30 -24.27
C ASP A 64 19.39 -11.00 -24.46
N ALA A 65 19.77 -9.73 -24.59
CA ALA A 65 21.16 -9.30 -24.69
C ALA A 65 22.01 -9.66 -23.45
N TYR A 66 21.35 -9.90 -22.31
CA TYR A 66 21.99 -10.29 -21.05
C TYR A 66 21.94 -11.81 -20.81
N GLY A 67 21.48 -12.59 -21.80
CA GLY A 67 21.42 -14.05 -21.76
C GLY A 67 20.42 -14.60 -20.73
N ILE A 68 19.37 -13.84 -20.42
CA ILE A 68 18.40 -14.21 -19.39
C ILE A 68 17.24 -14.97 -20.05
N GLU A 69 17.35 -16.30 -20.08
CA GLU A 69 16.25 -17.14 -20.53
C GLU A 69 15.25 -17.39 -19.40
N CYS A 70 13.98 -17.06 -19.64
CA CYS A 70 12.89 -17.41 -18.75
C CYS A 70 11.91 -18.36 -19.42
N ARG A 71 11.61 -19.49 -18.75
CA ARG A 71 10.55 -20.43 -19.16
C ARG A 71 9.26 -20.32 -18.35
N ARG A 72 9.35 -20.02 -17.04
CA ARG A 72 8.21 -19.84 -16.13
C ARG A 72 8.54 -18.81 -15.06
N ARG A 73 7.59 -17.93 -14.72
CA ARG A 73 7.71 -16.84 -13.74
C ARG A 73 8.94 -15.95 -14.02
N CYS A 74 8.84 -15.14 -15.06
CA CYS A 74 9.96 -14.31 -15.49
C CYS A 74 10.22 -13.12 -14.59
N TRP A 75 9.17 -12.59 -13.97
CA TRP A 75 9.26 -11.38 -13.16
C TRP A 75 10.29 -11.46 -12.01
N PRO A 76 10.31 -12.52 -11.17
CA PRO A 76 11.34 -12.69 -10.15
C PRO A 76 12.75 -12.88 -10.73
N VAL A 77 12.87 -13.58 -11.86
CA VAL A 77 14.15 -13.82 -12.53
C VAL A 77 14.72 -12.52 -13.08
N TYR A 78 13.88 -11.68 -13.68
CA TYR A 78 14.26 -10.36 -14.19
C TYR A 78 14.70 -9.43 -13.06
N LEU A 79 13.99 -9.43 -11.93
CA LEU A 79 14.40 -8.67 -10.74
C LEU A 79 15.74 -9.11 -10.16
N LEU A 80 15.97 -10.42 -10.04
CA LEU A 80 17.23 -10.96 -9.51
C LEU A 80 18.42 -10.67 -10.43
N ASN A 81 18.20 -10.65 -11.75
CA ASN A 81 19.23 -10.33 -12.74
C ASN A 81 19.33 -8.84 -13.06
N SER A 82 18.38 -8.01 -12.60
CA SER A 82 18.38 -6.57 -12.89
C SER A 82 19.65 -5.83 -12.43
N PRO A 83 20.39 -6.24 -11.36
CA PRO A 83 21.65 -5.58 -11.02
C PRO A 83 22.70 -5.63 -12.13
N ARG A 84 22.60 -6.57 -13.09
CA ARG A 84 23.50 -6.60 -14.27
C ARG A 84 23.36 -5.35 -15.13
N LEU A 85 22.19 -4.71 -15.16
CA LEU A 85 21.97 -3.43 -15.85
C LEU A 85 22.84 -2.30 -15.28
N LEU A 86 23.18 -2.36 -13.99
CA LEU A 86 24.01 -1.35 -13.33
C LEU A 86 25.50 -1.50 -13.62
N LEU A 87 25.94 -2.64 -14.16
CA LEU A 87 27.36 -2.93 -14.42
C LEU A 87 27.89 -2.21 -15.66
N ASN A 88 27.03 -2.00 -16.66
CA ASN A 88 27.40 -1.30 -17.90
C ASN A 88 27.35 0.23 -17.74
N GLY A 89 26.55 0.73 -16.79
CA GLY A 89 26.51 2.15 -16.42
C GLY A 89 25.82 3.08 -17.43
N GLY A 90 25.13 2.54 -18.44
CA GLY A 90 24.35 3.32 -19.40
C GLY A 90 23.09 3.91 -18.79
N VAL A 91 22.74 5.13 -19.22
CA VAL A 91 21.58 5.87 -18.69
C VAL A 91 20.28 5.09 -18.90
N ASP A 92 20.09 4.49 -20.08
CA ASP A 92 18.91 3.67 -20.39
C ASP A 92 18.85 2.39 -19.52
N GLU A 93 20.00 1.81 -19.18
CA GLU A 93 20.09 0.60 -18.35
C GLU A 93 19.78 0.92 -16.88
N ILE A 94 20.25 2.06 -16.38
CA ILE A 94 19.92 2.59 -15.05
C ILE A 94 18.42 2.94 -14.98
N ALA A 95 17.88 3.58 -16.01
CA ALA A 95 16.45 3.89 -16.08
C ALA A 95 15.61 2.61 -16.07
N LEU A 96 16.02 1.57 -16.81
CA LEU A 96 15.34 0.28 -16.83
C LEU A 96 15.43 -0.43 -15.47
N PHE A 97 16.58 -0.37 -14.80
CA PHE A 97 16.72 -0.87 -13.43
C PHE A 97 15.74 -0.15 -12.49
N ALA A 98 15.65 1.17 -12.57
CA ALA A 98 14.74 1.94 -11.75
C ALA A 98 13.27 1.57 -12.00
N ALA A 99 12.87 1.39 -13.26
CA ALA A 99 11.52 0.96 -13.63
C ALA A 99 11.18 -0.45 -13.07
N ILE A 100 12.08 -1.42 -13.23
CA ILE A 100 11.89 -2.78 -12.68
C ILE A 100 11.65 -2.74 -11.17
N TRP A 101 12.38 -1.88 -10.45
CA TRP A 101 12.27 -1.76 -8.99
C TRP A 101 11.16 -0.82 -8.51
N ALA A 102 10.67 0.09 -9.35
CA ALA A 102 9.61 1.04 -9.00
C ALA A 102 8.34 0.32 -8.52
N LEU A 103 8.00 -0.81 -9.14
CA LEU A 103 6.85 -1.65 -8.74
C LEU A 103 6.96 -2.25 -7.34
N ILE A 104 8.16 -2.36 -6.77
CA ILE A 104 8.39 -2.84 -5.39
C ILE A 104 8.59 -1.68 -4.43
N ILE A 105 9.43 -0.72 -4.81
CA ILE A 105 9.84 0.39 -3.95
C ILE A 105 8.66 1.31 -3.68
N ILE A 106 7.85 1.65 -4.69
CA ILE A 106 6.73 2.59 -4.52
C ILE A 106 5.69 2.05 -3.53
N PRO A 107 5.18 0.81 -3.66
CA PRO A 107 4.27 0.25 -2.65
C PRO A 107 4.91 0.13 -1.27
N ALA A 108 6.19 -0.26 -1.18
CA ALA A 108 6.89 -0.38 0.10
C ALA A 108 6.99 0.98 0.83
N LEU A 109 7.32 2.05 0.10
CA LEU A 109 7.40 3.41 0.64
C LEU A 109 6.06 3.93 1.15
N ILE A 110 4.94 3.52 0.54
CA ILE A 110 3.60 3.95 0.97
C ILE A 110 3.11 3.10 2.16
N LEU A 111 3.27 1.78 2.10
CA LEU A 111 2.68 0.85 3.07
C LEU A 111 3.42 0.82 4.42
N ILE A 112 4.75 0.93 4.43
CA ILE A 112 5.56 0.89 5.66
C ILE A 112 5.22 2.04 6.63
N PRO A 113 5.19 3.32 6.22
CA PRO A 113 4.86 4.42 7.13
C PRO A 113 3.39 4.38 7.55
N LEU A 114 2.47 3.96 6.67
CA LEU A 114 1.06 3.77 7.01
C LEU A 114 0.90 2.72 8.11
N GLY A 115 1.58 1.57 7.98
CA GLY A 115 1.59 0.52 8.99
C GLY A 115 2.25 0.94 10.32
N LYS A 116 3.22 1.86 10.30
CA LYS A 116 3.79 2.46 11.53
C LYS A 116 2.78 3.40 12.20
N LYS A 117 2.11 4.27 11.43
CA LYS A 117 1.09 5.19 11.95
C LYS A 117 -0.12 4.44 12.54
N LEU A 118 -0.58 3.39 11.89
CA LEU A 118 -1.69 2.55 12.39
C LEU A 118 -1.32 1.80 13.67
N ARG A 119 -0.09 1.28 13.78
CA ARG A 119 0.40 0.63 15.01
C ARG A 119 0.59 1.60 16.17
N ALA A 120 1.03 2.82 15.90
CA ALA A 120 1.14 3.86 16.92
C ALA A 120 -0.25 4.27 17.44
N ALA A 121 -1.23 4.46 16.56
CA ALA A 121 -2.61 4.78 16.96
C ALA A 121 -3.26 3.68 17.81
N ARG A 122 -2.92 2.40 17.57
CA ARG A 122 -3.45 1.25 18.32
C ARG A 122 -2.82 1.08 19.71
N ARG A 123 -1.67 1.71 19.99
CA ARG A 123 -1.00 1.63 21.30
C ARG A 123 -1.43 2.74 22.27
N SER A 124 -2.19 3.73 21.80
CA SER A 124 -2.58 4.91 22.56
C SER A 124 -4.07 4.96 22.93
N GLY A 125 -4.83 3.89 22.68
CA GLY A 125 -6.24 3.75 23.07
C GLY A 125 -6.50 2.38 23.68
#